data_AF-A0A7C2B396-F1
#
_entry.id   AF-A0A7C2B396-F1
#
_cell.length_a   1.000
_cell.length_b   1.000
_cell.length_c   1.000
_cell.angle_alpha   90.00
_cell.angle_beta   90.00
_cell.angle_gamma   90.00
#
_symmetry.space_group_name_H-M   'P 1'
#
loop_
_entity.id
_entity.type
_entity.pdbx_description
1 polymer ?
#
loop_
_entity_poly.entity_id
_entity_poly.type
_entity_poly.pdbx_seq_one_letter_code
_entity_poly.pdbx_strand_id
1 'polypeptide(L)'
;KGVKDKEKKSGQQTQTSTSSPESGNSGNVGGEESAQMLYNKSYASGIYAFVSAFDAARVGLVELELGSSGAEQKPKDLPNRIRTAIEAYRYLISGQMGASLSHALPHMNPRELLVCYSESGPLPFPVSPMYSDYITRTVGLMPEHAEKLYWGNDAPEGVNRMNSIDEIFRQLLAKV
;
A
#
# COMPACT_ATOMS: atom_id res chain seq x y z
N LYS A 1 11.21 -71.11 45.61
CA LYS A 1 12.60 -70.71 45.30
C LYS A 1 12.59 -69.26 44.80
N GLY A 2 13.28 -68.35 45.49
CA GLY A 2 13.84 -67.12 44.90
C GLY A 2 12.99 -65.84 45.00
N VAL A 3 13.37 -64.99 45.96
CA VAL A 3 12.95 -63.60 46.21
C VAL A 3 13.81 -62.62 45.38
N LYS A 4 13.27 -61.44 45.07
CA LYS A 4 13.86 -60.05 45.08
C LYS A 4 13.58 -59.29 43.77
N ASP A 5 12.77 -58.22 43.74
CA ASP A 5 12.86 -56.86 44.34
C ASP A 5 13.61 -55.82 43.48
N LYS A 6 12.90 -54.68 43.26
CA LYS A 6 13.36 -53.28 42.95
C LYS A 6 13.80 -52.99 41.49
N GLU A 7 13.57 -51.82 40.88
CA GLU A 7 13.11 -50.48 41.30
C GLU A 7 12.72 -49.67 40.02
N LYS A 8 11.58 -48.97 40.00
CA LYS A 8 11.38 -47.48 39.98
C LYS A 8 11.34 -46.70 38.64
N LYS A 9 10.32 -45.82 38.61
CA LYS A 9 10.17 -44.46 38.01
C LYS A 9 9.82 -44.38 36.51
N SER A 10 8.62 -43.91 36.17
CA SER A 10 8.18 -42.50 36.05
C SER A 10 8.68 -41.81 34.78
N GLY A 11 7.76 -41.44 33.89
CA GLY A 11 8.02 -40.48 32.82
C GLY A 11 7.07 -40.64 31.64
N GLN A 12 6.01 -39.84 31.61
CA GLN A 12 5.31 -39.50 30.37
C GLN A 12 6.31 -38.89 29.37
N GLN A 13 6.29 -39.37 28.13
CA GLN A 13 6.50 -38.51 26.96
C GLN A 13 5.74 -39.11 25.78
N THR A 14 4.59 -38.50 25.49
CA THR A 14 3.85 -38.69 24.25
C THR A 14 4.73 -38.22 23.09
N GLN A 15 5.23 -39.15 22.28
CA GLN A 15 5.72 -38.85 20.94
C GLN A 15 4.76 -39.47 19.95
N THR A 16 3.84 -38.66 19.44
CA THR A 16 3.04 -38.96 18.26
C THR A 16 3.97 -39.00 17.05
N SER A 17 4.34 -40.20 16.64
CA SER A 17 4.88 -40.48 15.32
C SER A 17 3.74 -40.36 14.31
N THR A 18 3.62 -39.20 13.65
CA THR A 18 2.79 -39.09 12.45
C THR A 18 3.48 -39.80 11.30
N SER A 19 2.91 -40.94 10.94
CA SER A 19 3.10 -41.64 9.68
C SER A 19 2.70 -40.75 8.50
N SER A 20 3.56 -40.72 7.49
CA SER A 20 3.16 -40.68 6.08
C SER A 20 3.60 -42.01 5.49
N PRO A 21 2.88 -42.63 4.52
CA PRO A 21 2.87 -42.06 3.16
C PRO A 21 1.61 -42.29 2.28
N GLU A 22 1.59 -41.56 1.16
CA GLU A 22 1.06 -41.88 -0.18
C GLU A 22 -0.42 -41.67 -0.58
N SER A 23 -0.62 -40.69 -1.48
CA SER A 23 -1.17 -40.86 -2.84
C SER A 23 -0.81 -39.59 -3.63
N GLY A 24 -0.10 -39.53 -4.76
CA GLY A 24 0.05 -40.46 -5.87
C GLY A 24 -0.26 -39.67 -7.16
N ASN A 25 0.74 -39.01 -7.75
CA ASN A 25 0.68 -38.60 -9.16
C ASN A 25 2.03 -38.91 -9.83
N SER A 26 2.10 -40.09 -10.43
CA SER A 26 3.24 -40.57 -11.19
C SER A 26 3.24 -39.91 -12.58
N GLY A 27 3.91 -38.77 -12.69
CA GLY A 27 4.40 -38.25 -13.96
C GLY A 27 5.76 -38.87 -14.26
N ASN A 28 5.83 -39.75 -15.26
CA ASN A 28 7.05 -40.40 -15.72
C ASN A 28 8.03 -39.36 -16.29
N VAL A 29 9.08 -38.98 -15.55
CA VAL A 29 10.17 -38.12 -16.05
C VAL A 29 11.30 -39.02 -16.54
N GLY A 30 11.17 -39.47 -17.78
CA GLY A 30 12.28 -40.11 -18.50
C GLY A 30 13.13 -39.04 -19.18
N GLY A 31 14.40 -38.96 -18.79
CA GLY A 31 15.42 -38.11 -19.41
C GLY A 31 16.30 -37.40 -18.39
N GLU A 32 17.59 -37.75 -18.36
CA GLU A 32 18.63 -37.17 -17.51
C GLU A 32 18.95 -35.71 -17.89
N GLU A 33 18.01 -34.80 -17.69
CA GLU A 33 18.27 -33.36 -17.67
C GLU A 33 17.85 -32.82 -16.29
N SER A 34 18.84 -32.63 -15.42
CA SER A 34 18.80 -31.85 -14.17
C SER A 34 17.39 -31.58 -13.62
N ALA A 35 16.82 -32.55 -12.92
CA ALA A 35 15.55 -32.38 -12.23
C ALA A 35 15.69 -31.25 -11.19
N GLN A 36 15.28 -30.03 -11.56
CA GLN A 36 15.23 -28.92 -10.62
C GLN A 36 14.09 -29.15 -9.64
N MET A 37 14.39 -29.04 -8.35
CA MET A 37 13.40 -29.06 -7.27
C MET A 37 12.37 -27.94 -7.49
N LEU A 38 11.07 -28.30 -7.51
CA LEU A 38 9.98 -27.33 -7.59
C LEU A 38 9.81 -26.65 -6.22
N TYR A 39 10.32 -25.44 -6.07
CA TYR A 39 10.09 -24.62 -4.88
C TYR A 39 8.77 -23.86 -5.02
N ASN A 40 7.77 -24.20 -4.20
CA ASN A 40 6.57 -23.40 -4.08
C ASN A 40 6.89 -22.08 -3.38
N LYS A 41 6.69 -20.96 -4.07
CA LYS A 41 6.63 -19.64 -3.43
C LYS A 41 5.27 -19.49 -2.76
N SER A 42 5.25 -19.23 -1.45
CA SER A 42 4.02 -18.81 -0.77
C SER A 42 3.68 -17.38 -1.20
N TYR A 43 2.55 -17.20 -1.89
CA TYR A 43 2.00 -15.89 -2.18
C TYR A 43 1.02 -15.51 -1.06
N ALA A 44 1.30 -14.43 -0.35
CA ALA A 44 0.36 -13.82 0.57
C ALA A 44 -0.38 -12.68 -0.15
N SER A 45 -1.69 -12.56 0.09
CA SER A 45 -2.48 -11.41 -0.34
C SER A 45 -3.14 -10.76 0.86
N GLY A 46 -3.32 -9.46 0.80
CA GLY A 46 -3.91 -8.68 1.87
C GLY A 46 -4.43 -7.34 1.36
N ILE A 47 -5.32 -6.74 2.12
CA ILE A 47 -5.75 -5.36 1.89
C ILE A 47 -4.75 -4.47 2.64
N TYR A 48 -4.09 -3.60 1.89
CA TYR A 48 -3.15 -2.62 2.42
C TYR A 48 -3.68 -1.23 2.10
N ALA A 49 -3.40 -0.30 3.01
CA ALA A 49 -3.73 1.09 2.83
C ALA A 49 -2.59 1.96 3.34
N PHE A 50 -2.48 3.15 2.75
CA PHE A 50 -1.53 4.15 3.18
C PHE A 50 -2.15 5.54 3.03
N VAL A 51 -1.56 6.50 3.72
CA VAL A 51 -1.92 7.91 3.63
C VAL A 51 -0.67 8.67 3.23
N SER A 52 -0.83 9.63 2.33
CA SER A 52 0.24 10.55 1.96
C SER A 52 -0.30 11.96 1.85
N ALA A 53 0.57 12.94 2.10
CA ALA A 53 0.28 14.36 1.92
C ALA A 53 1.35 14.98 1.02
N PHE A 54 0.92 15.89 0.16
CA PHE A 54 1.79 16.63 -0.76
C PHE A 54 1.48 18.12 -0.67
N ASP A 55 2.43 18.89 -0.16
CA ASP A 55 2.34 20.35 -0.07
C ASP A 55 3.00 20.97 -1.31
N ALA A 56 2.18 21.29 -2.31
CA ALA A 56 2.64 21.89 -3.55
C ALA A 56 3.25 23.29 -3.35
N ALA A 57 2.81 24.04 -2.33
CA ALA A 57 3.29 25.40 -2.07
C ALA A 57 4.73 25.41 -1.54
N ARG A 58 5.18 24.31 -0.93
CA ARG A 58 6.55 24.14 -0.41
C ARG A 58 7.53 23.55 -1.42
N VAL A 59 7.08 23.18 -2.63
CA VAL A 59 8.00 22.62 -3.63
C VAL A 59 9.05 23.66 -4.01
N GLY A 60 10.32 23.32 -3.84
CA GLY A 60 11.44 24.22 -4.16
C GLY A 60 11.66 25.34 -3.13
N LEU A 61 10.95 25.34 -2.00
CA LEU A 61 11.23 26.23 -0.88
C LEU A 61 12.49 25.77 -0.14
N VAL A 62 13.40 26.70 0.15
CA VAL A 62 14.57 26.44 1.01
C VAL A 62 14.18 26.76 2.44
N GLU A 63 13.89 25.72 3.24
CA GLU A 63 13.44 25.91 4.64
C GLU A 63 14.49 26.63 5.51
N LEU A 64 15.78 26.49 5.20
CA LEU A 64 16.85 27.17 5.93
C LEU A 64 16.85 28.69 5.76
N GLU A 65 16.19 29.20 4.72
CA GLU A 65 16.11 30.64 4.44
C GLU A 65 14.77 31.25 4.86
N LEU A 66 13.89 30.50 5.54
CA LEU A 66 12.60 30.98 6.03
C LEU A 66 12.77 32.29 6.81
N GLY A 67 12.18 33.38 6.31
CA GLY A 67 12.31 34.74 6.88
C GLY A 67 13.40 35.63 6.25
N SER A 68 14.16 35.11 5.28
CA SER A 68 15.12 35.86 4.46
C SER A 68 14.58 36.08 3.05
N SER A 69 15.06 37.11 2.35
CA SER A 69 14.61 37.47 0.99
C SER A 69 14.89 36.40 -0.09
N GLY A 70 15.74 35.41 0.20
CA GLY A 70 16.09 34.31 -0.71
C GLY A 70 15.09 33.14 -0.72
N ALA A 71 14.38 32.88 0.39
CA ALA A 71 13.46 31.75 0.49
C ALA A 71 12.29 31.81 -0.50
N GLU A 72 11.86 33.01 -0.88
CA GLU A 72 10.70 33.21 -1.75
C GLU A 72 11.04 33.17 -3.24
N GLN A 73 12.30 32.94 -3.64
CA GLN A 73 12.66 32.77 -5.04
C GLN A 73 12.09 31.45 -5.58
N LYS A 74 10.84 31.51 -6.03
CA LYS A 74 10.19 30.40 -6.70
C LYS A 74 11.00 30.01 -7.95
N PRO A 75 11.39 28.74 -8.09
CA PRO A 75 12.03 28.25 -9.30
C PRO A 75 11.15 28.55 -10.51
N LYS A 76 11.74 29.01 -11.63
CA LYS A 76 10.99 29.22 -12.89
C LYS A 76 10.26 27.95 -13.35
N ASP A 77 10.78 26.79 -12.97
CA ASP A 77 10.28 25.47 -13.34
C ASP A 77 9.33 24.85 -12.28
N LEU A 78 8.85 25.65 -11.33
CA LEU A 78 7.97 25.20 -10.25
C LEU A 78 6.73 24.44 -10.74
N PRO A 79 5.98 24.91 -11.77
CA PRO A 79 4.80 24.19 -12.25
C PRO A 79 5.13 22.78 -12.76
N ASN A 80 6.25 22.62 -13.48
CA ASN A 80 6.67 21.31 -13.99
C ASN A 80 7.08 20.36 -12.87
N ARG A 81 7.70 20.87 -11.80
CA ARG A 81 8.02 20.07 -10.60
C ARG A 81 6.76 19.56 -9.91
N ILE A 82 5.76 20.42 -9.75
CA ILE A 82 4.47 20.05 -9.14
C ILE A 82 3.75 19.02 -10.03
N ARG A 83 3.66 19.26 -11.35
CA ARG A 83 3.06 18.31 -12.29
C ARG A 83 3.76 16.95 -12.27
N THR A 84 5.09 16.94 -12.23
CA THR A 84 5.88 15.71 -12.16
C THR A 84 5.59 14.94 -10.87
N ALA A 85 5.49 15.63 -9.73
CA ALA A 85 5.14 14.99 -8.47
C ALA A 85 3.73 14.39 -8.49
N ILE A 86 2.74 15.09 -9.04
CA ILE A 86 1.36 14.59 -9.18
C ILE A 86 1.30 13.37 -10.12
N GLU A 87 2.01 13.40 -11.25
CA GLU A 87 2.11 12.25 -12.15
C GLU A 87 2.80 11.05 -11.49
N ALA A 88 3.81 11.28 -10.65
CA ALA A 88 4.45 10.20 -9.89
C ALA A 88 3.45 9.46 -8.98
N TYR A 89 2.52 10.19 -8.34
CA TYR A 89 1.43 9.58 -7.58
C TYR A 89 0.50 8.74 -8.45
N ARG A 90 0.17 9.20 -9.66
CA ARG A 90 -0.66 8.45 -10.61
C ARG A 90 -0.05 7.09 -10.93
N TYR A 91 1.26 7.04 -11.24
CA TYR A 91 1.95 5.77 -11.51
C TYR A 91 2.07 4.88 -10.28
N LEU A 92 2.32 5.46 -9.11
CA LEU A 92 2.38 4.76 -7.83
C LEU A 92 1.05 4.07 -7.51
N ILE A 93 -0.06 4.82 -7.61
CA ILE A 93 -1.38 4.36 -7.16
C ILE A 93 -2.07 3.48 -8.20
N SER A 94 -1.87 3.72 -9.50
CA SER A 94 -2.50 2.90 -10.55
C SER A 94 -1.94 1.49 -10.69
N GLY A 95 -0.91 1.13 -9.92
CA GLY A 95 -0.26 -0.19 -9.98
C GLY A 95 0.57 -0.43 -11.24
N GLN A 96 0.83 0.62 -12.04
CA GLN A 96 1.69 0.53 -13.24
C GLN A 96 3.17 0.34 -12.89
N MET A 97 3.56 0.56 -11.63
CA MET A 97 4.89 0.30 -11.10
C MET A 97 4.87 -0.96 -10.21
N GLY A 98 5.05 -2.16 -10.76
CA GLY A 98 5.07 -3.39 -9.94
C GLY A 98 5.46 -4.70 -10.65
N ALA A 99 6.03 -5.63 -9.85
CA ALA A 99 6.43 -7.03 -10.08
C ALA A 99 7.42 -7.37 -11.24
N SER A 100 7.50 -6.59 -12.32
CA SER A 100 8.49 -6.83 -13.39
C SER A 100 9.33 -5.60 -13.76
N LEU A 101 8.95 -4.41 -13.28
CA LEU A 101 9.66 -3.15 -13.55
C LEU A 101 10.43 -2.61 -12.33
N SER A 102 10.03 -2.99 -11.11
CA SER A 102 10.66 -2.54 -9.86
C SER A 102 10.36 -3.53 -8.73
N HIS A 103 11.40 -3.94 -7.99
CA HIS A 103 11.26 -4.70 -6.74
C HIS A 103 10.77 -3.84 -5.56
N ALA A 104 10.55 -2.53 -5.77
CA ALA A 104 10.22 -1.61 -4.68
C ALA A 104 8.75 -1.71 -4.22
N LEU A 105 7.84 -2.16 -5.09
CA LEU A 105 6.41 -2.22 -4.79
C LEU A 105 5.80 -3.57 -5.21
N PRO A 106 4.92 -4.14 -4.37
CA PRO A 106 4.24 -5.38 -4.70
C PRO A 106 3.27 -5.16 -5.87
N HIS A 107 2.88 -6.26 -6.51
CA HIS A 107 1.74 -6.22 -7.43
C HIS A 107 0.48 -5.85 -6.63
N MET A 108 -0.17 -4.75 -7.00
CA MET A 108 -1.30 -4.18 -6.27
C MET A 108 -2.51 -4.03 -7.19
N ASN A 109 -3.70 -4.18 -6.61
CA ASN A 109 -4.97 -3.91 -7.26
C ASN A 109 -5.67 -2.78 -6.48
N PRO A 110 -5.68 -1.53 -6.99
CA PRO A 110 -6.31 -0.41 -6.32
C PRO A 110 -7.78 -0.69 -6.03
N ARG A 111 -8.22 -0.41 -4.80
CA ARG A 111 -9.62 -0.66 -4.37
C ARG A 111 -10.43 0.61 -4.25
N GLU A 112 -9.84 1.62 -3.63
CA GLU A 112 -10.44 2.93 -3.46
C GLU A 112 -9.36 3.98 -3.25
N LEU A 113 -9.70 5.22 -3.55
CA LEU A 113 -8.84 6.38 -3.45
C LEU A 113 -9.68 7.60 -3.05
N LEU A 114 -9.31 8.23 -1.94
CA LEU A 114 -9.81 9.54 -1.53
C LEU A 114 -8.67 10.56 -1.68
N VAL A 115 -8.93 11.61 -2.45
CA VAL A 115 -8.03 12.76 -2.57
C VAL A 115 -8.75 14.01 -2.10
N CYS A 116 -8.11 14.75 -1.20
CA CYS A 116 -8.57 16.06 -0.79
C CYS A 116 -7.53 17.09 -1.26
N TYR A 117 -7.98 18.19 -1.87
CA TYR A 117 -7.09 19.28 -2.25
C TYR A 117 -7.71 20.64 -1.95
N SER A 118 -6.85 21.65 -1.80
CA SER A 118 -7.23 23.03 -1.51
C SER A 118 -6.26 23.99 -2.21
N GLU A 119 -6.82 25.01 -2.84
CA GLU A 119 -6.06 26.13 -3.42
C GLU A 119 -5.85 27.27 -2.39
N SER A 120 -6.60 27.26 -1.29
CA SER A 120 -6.68 28.36 -0.34
C SER A 120 -5.95 28.14 0.99
N GLY A 121 -5.46 26.94 1.27
CA GLY A 121 -4.73 26.70 2.52
C GLY A 121 -4.40 25.24 2.81
N PRO A 122 -3.67 24.99 3.92
CA PRO A 122 -3.31 23.64 4.33
C PRO A 122 -4.55 22.86 4.75
N LEU A 123 -4.51 21.55 4.50
CA LEU A 123 -5.55 20.62 4.92
C LEU A 123 -5.10 19.84 6.17
N PRO A 124 -6.04 19.48 7.06
CA PRO A 124 -5.73 18.55 8.14
C PRO A 124 -5.37 17.17 7.57
N PHE A 125 -4.57 16.42 8.31
CA PHE A 125 -4.18 15.07 7.88
C PHE A 125 -5.39 14.13 7.94
N PRO A 126 -5.64 13.29 6.91
CA PRO A 126 -6.82 12.45 6.87
C PRO A 126 -6.74 11.29 7.87
N VAL A 127 -7.89 10.72 8.20
CA VAL A 127 -7.98 9.59 9.14
C VAL A 127 -7.40 8.33 8.49
N SER A 128 -6.65 7.57 9.27
CA SER A 128 -6.05 6.31 8.81
C SER A 128 -7.11 5.34 8.27
N PRO A 129 -6.91 4.74 7.07
CA PRO A 129 -7.81 3.73 6.51
C PRO A 129 -7.83 2.39 7.27
N MET A 130 -7.16 2.31 8.42
CA MET A 130 -7.32 1.20 9.35
C MET A 130 -8.75 1.11 9.91
N TYR A 131 -9.48 2.22 9.96
CA TYR A 131 -10.86 2.28 10.43
C TYR A 131 -11.83 2.17 9.26
N SER A 132 -12.95 1.45 9.43
CA SER A 132 -13.95 1.28 8.37
C SER A 132 -14.69 2.58 8.01
N ASP A 133 -14.74 3.55 8.92
CA ASP A 133 -15.40 4.84 8.75
C ASP A 133 -14.43 5.99 8.43
N TYR A 134 -13.20 5.66 8.00
CA TYR A 134 -12.15 6.65 7.76
C TYR A 134 -12.55 7.72 6.74
N ILE A 135 -13.31 7.38 5.69
CA ILE A 135 -13.74 8.34 4.67
C ILE A 135 -14.69 9.36 5.30
N THR A 136 -15.75 8.91 5.96
CA THR A 136 -16.73 9.79 6.61
C THR A 136 -16.07 10.69 7.65
N ARG A 137 -15.16 10.15 8.47
CA ARG A 137 -14.41 10.96 9.44
C ARG A 137 -13.48 11.96 8.77
N THR A 138 -12.82 11.58 7.68
CA THR A 138 -11.96 12.48 6.91
C THR A 138 -12.78 13.61 6.29
N VAL A 139 -13.91 13.30 5.65
CA VAL A 139 -14.80 14.29 5.07
C VAL A 139 -15.30 15.29 6.11
N GLY A 140 -15.68 14.81 7.31
CA GLY A 140 -16.09 15.68 8.42
C GLY A 140 -14.98 16.51 9.04
N LEU A 141 -13.71 16.10 8.88
CA LEU A 141 -12.54 16.85 9.34
C LEU A 141 -12.10 17.93 8.33
N MET A 142 -12.34 17.68 7.04
CA MET A 142 -11.90 18.58 5.97
C MET A 142 -12.75 19.86 5.94
N PRO A 143 -12.12 21.04 5.75
CA PRO A 143 -12.84 22.30 5.68
C PRO A 143 -13.74 22.39 4.43
N GLU A 144 -14.70 23.32 4.43
CA GLU A 144 -15.67 23.46 3.33
C GLU A 144 -15.01 23.79 1.98
N HIS A 145 -13.92 24.55 2.00
CA HIS A 145 -13.16 24.92 0.79
C HIS A 145 -12.32 23.76 0.23
N ALA A 146 -12.23 22.63 0.93
CA ALA A 146 -11.52 21.46 0.44
C ALA A 146 -12.37 20.69 -0.56
N GLU A 147 -11.86 20.53 -1.77
CA GLU A 147 -12.43 19.65 -2.77
C GLU A 147 -12.09 18.20 -2.44
N LYS A 148 -13.10 17.34 -2.49
CA LYS A 148 -13.02 15.94 -2.03
C LYS A 148 -13.37 15.04 -3.20
N LEU A 149 -12.36 14.38 -3.78
CA LEU A 149 -12.51 13.50 -4.93
C LEU A 149 -12.38 12.05 -4.47
N TYR A 150 -13.34 11.20 -4.85
CA TYR A 150 -13.36 9.79 -4.46
C TYR A 150 -13.52 8.87 -5.65
N TRP A 151 -12.74 7.80 -5.69
CA TRP A 151 -12.92 6.68 -6.59
C TRP A 151 -13.01 5.39 -5.77
N GLY A 152 -14.05 4.59 -6.01
CA GLY A 152 -14.30 3.34 -5.29
C GLY A 152 -15.75 2.87 -5.44
N ASN A 153 -16.09 1.81 -4.71
CA ASN A 153 -17.40 1.16 -4.82
C ASN A 153 -18.49 1.97 -4.10
N ASP A 154 -18.25 2.31 -2.84
CA ASP A 154 -19.27 2.88 -1.93
C ASP A 154 -18.88 4.31 -1.57
N ALA A 155 -19.30 5.27 -2.39
CA ALA A 155 -19.05 6.68 -2.16
C ALA A 155 -19.95 7.20 -1.02
N PRO A 156 -19.39 7.69 0.10
CA PRO A 156 -20.18 8.33 1.14
C PRO A 156 -20.65 9.73 0.72
N GLU A 157 -21.55 10.33 1.50
CA GLU A 157 -22.01 11.70 1.24
C GLU A 157 -20.87 12.73 1.37
N GLY A 158 -20.93 13.80 0.59
CA GLY A 158 -19.97 14.91 0.68
C GLY A 158 -18.66 14.73 -0.10
N VAL A 159 -18.58 13.72 -0.97
CA VAL A 159 -17.46 13.54 -1.91
C VAL A 159 -17.93 13.53 -3.36
N ASN A 160 -17.09 14.04 -4.25
CA ASN A 160 -17.28 13.99 -5.69
C ASN A 160 -16.78 12.64 -6.21
N ARG A 161 -17.71 11.77 -6.62
CA ARG A 161 -17.39 10.45 -7.17
C ARG A 161 -16.82 10.56 -8.59
N MET A 162 -15.67 9.95 -8.80
CA MET A 162 -14.97 9.85 -10.08
C MET A 162 -15.07 8.43 -10.64
N ASN A 163 -15.05 8.31 -11.97
CA ASN A 163 -15.17 7.02 -12.65
C ASN A 163 -13.85 6.25 -12.71
N SER A 164 -12.73 6.98 -12.69
CA SER A 164 -11.39 6.40 -12.74
C SER A 164 -10.39 7.19 -11.90
N ILE A 165 -9.31 6.51 -11.50
CA ILE A 165 -8.15 7.17 -10.89
C ILE A 165 -7.59 8.24 -11.83
N ASP A 166 -7.59 8.00 -13.13
CA ASP A 166 -7.09 8.93 -14.15
C ASP A 166 -7.84 10.27 -14.15
N GLU A 167 -9.17 10.22 -13.97
CA GLU A 167 -10.02 11.39 -13.89
C GLU A 167 -9.66 12.30 -12.71
N ILE A 168 -9.35 11.70 -11.55
CA ILE A 168 -8.86 12.43 -10.36
C ILE A 168 -7.58 13.19 -10.72
N PHE A 169 -6.59 12.49 -11.29
CA PHE A 169 -5.29 13.11 -11.60
C PHE A 169 -5.39 14.16 -12.71
N ARG A 170 -6.26 13.99 -13.71
CA ARG A 170 -6.53 15.03 -14.71
C ARG A 170 -7.08 16.30 -14.06
N GLN A 171 -8.01 16.18 -13.11
CA GLN A 171 -8.53 17.34 -12.38
C GLN A 171 -7.43 18.02 -11.57
N LEU A 172 -6.58 17.27 -10.86
CA LEU A 172 -5.47 17.84 -10.10
C LEU A 172 -4.47 18.57 -11.00
N LEU A 173 -4.11 17.97 -12.13
CA LEU A 173 -3.16 18.58 -13.08
C LEU A 173 -3.70 19.85 -13.74
N ALA A 174 -5.02 19.97 -13.90
CA ALA A 174 -5.66 21.18 -14.41
C ALA A 174 -5.56 22.38 -13.44
N LYS A 175 -5.19 22.14 -12.17
CA LYS A 175 -5.04 23.17 -11.13
C LYS A 175 -3.59 23.68 -10.96
N VAL A 176 -2.64 23.12 -11.70
CA VAL A 176 -1.20 23.45 -11.62
C VAL A 176 -0.74 24.27 -12.82
#